data_AF-A0A9X9R0F6-F1
#
_entry.id   AF-A0A9X9R0F6-F1
#
_cell.length_a   1.000
_cell.length_b   1.000
_cell.length_c   1.000
_cell.angle_alpha   90.00
_cell.angle_beta   90.00
_cell.angle_gamma   90.00
#
_symmetry.space_group_name_H-M   'P 1'
#
loop_
_entity.id
_entity.type
_entity.pdbx_description
1 polymer ?
#
loop_
_entity_poly.entity_id
_entity_poly.type
_entity_poly.pdbx_seq_one_letter_code
_entity_poly.pdbx_strand_id
1 'polypeptide(L)'
;MTLKELMKLKQKDWGMTQAEIASYIGVGYAFFSAILCGTTKLPEETLKTMLKRLDFSGCDERWLIAYFIRQSGKIPLSLLTSAENVEAIVDNAAGNIIELYYLEKSIN
;
A
#
# COMPACT_ATOMS: atom_id res chain seq x y z
N MET A 1 -5.71 -7.70 7.62
CA MET A 1 -5.91 -7.68 6.17
C MET A 1 -4.54 -7.68 5.48
N THR A 2 -4.36 -8.46 4.43
CA THR A 2 -3.16 -8.52 3.58
C THR A 2 -3.40 -7.79 2.25
N LEU A 3 -2.33 -7.46 1.52
CA LEU A 3 -2.47 -6.85 0.19
C LEU A 3 -3.25 -7.76 -0.78
N LYS A 4 -3.04 -9.08 -0.69
CA LYS A 4 -3.79 -10.07 -1.48
C LYS A 4 -5.29 -10.05 -1.17
N GLU A 5 -5.67 -9.87 0.09
CA GLU A 5 -7.08 -9.77 0.50
C GLU A 5 -7.73 -8.50 -0.02
N LEU A 6 -7.05 -7.35 0.15
CA LEU A 6 -7.53 -6.07 -0.41
C LEU A 6 -7.73 -6.18 -1.94
N MET A 7 -6.75 -6.75 -2.64
CA MET A 7 -6.84 -6.94 -4.09
C MET A 7 -7.99 -7.85 -4.51
N LYS A 8 -8.25 -8.93 -3.76
CA LYS A 8 -9.39 -9.82 -4.06
C LYS A 8 -10.74 -9.13 -3.90
N LEU A 9 -10.88 -8.26 -2.91
CA LEU A 9 -12.09 -7.46 -2.73
C LEU A 9 -12.30 -6.55 -3.95
N LYS A 10 -11.25 -5.83 -4.36
CA LYS A 10 -11.30 -4.90 -5.48
C LYS A 10 -11.45 -5.54 -6.86
N GLN A 11 -10.91 -6.74 -7.06
CA GLN A 11 -11.08 -7.50 -8.31
C GLN A 11 -12.55 -7.69 -8.68
N LYS A 12 -13.41 -7.89 -7.67
CA LYS A 12 -14.86 -8.02 -7.88
C LYS A 12 -15.48 -6.71 -8.36
N ASP A 13 -15.06 -5.59 -7.79
CA ASP A 13 -15.59 -4.26 -8.12
C ASP A 13 -15.12 -3.80 -9.51
N TRP A 14 -13.88 -4.11 -9.88
CA TRP A 14 -13.30 -3.74 -11.18
C TRP A 14 -13.62 -4.71 -12.31
N GLY A 15 -14.15 -5.90 -11.99
CA GLY A 15 -14.41 -6.94 -12.98
C GLY A 15 -13.14 -7.43 -13.70
N MET A 16 -11.98 -7.32 -13.06
CA MET A 16 -10.68 -7.68 -13.63
C MET A 16 -10.06 -8.87 -12.90
N THR A 17 -9.44 -9.76 -13.66
CA THR A 17 -8.55 -10.80 -13.14
C THR A 17 -7.22 -10.22 -12.64
N GLN A 18 -6.48 -10.99 -11.86
CA GLN A 18 -5.14 -10.60 -11.42
C GLN A 18 -4.16 -10.34 -12.57
N ALA A 19 -4.29 -11.09 -13.67
CA ALA A 19 -3.45 -10.91 -14.86
C ALA A 19 -3.77 -9.61 -15.59
N GLU A 20 -5.06 -9.28 -15.72
CA GLU A 20 -5.51 -8.01 -16.30
C GLU A 20 -5.06 -6.83 -15.45
N ILE A 21 -5.16 -6.92 -14.11
CA ILE A 21 -4.66 -5.86 -13.23
C ILE A 21 -3.16 -5.67 -13.40
N ALA A 22 -2.37 -6.75 -13.41
CA ALA A 22 -0.92 -6.67 -13.60
C ALA A 22 -0.57 -5.96 -14.91
N SER A 23 -1.23 -6.36 -16.01
CA SER A 23 -1.08 -5.71 -17.32
C SER A 23 -1.49 -4.23 -17.27
N TYR A 24 -2.63 -3.94 -16.63
CA TYR A 24 -3.19 -2.60 -16.53
C TYR A 24 -2.30 -1.66 -15.71
N ILE A 25 -1.57 -2.14 -14.71
CA ILE A 25 -0.55 -1.36 -13.98
C ILE A 25 0.86 -1.48 -14.57
N GLY A 26 1.00 -2.11 -15.74
CA GLY A 26 2.26 -2.16 -16.50
C GLY A 26 3.34 -3.06 -15.92
N VAL A 27 2.98 -4.11 -15.18
CA VAL A 27 3.93 -5.07 -14.59
C VAL A 27 3.64 -6.51 -15.03
N GLY A 28 4.64 -7.38 -14.93
CA GLY A 28 4.47 -8.80 -15.21
C GLY A 28 3.59 -9.51 -14.17
N TYR A 29 2.78 -10.48 -14.59
CA TYR A 29 1.90 -11.25 -13.70
C TYR A 29 2.65 -11.92 -12.54
N ALA A 30 3.77 -12.59 -12.82
CA ALA A 30 4.55 -13.28 -11.80
C ALA A 30 5.10 -12.30 -10.75
N PHE A 31 5.57 -11.14 -11.20
CA PHE A 31 6.05 -10.07 -10.33
C PHE A 31 4.92 -9.51 -9.45
N PHE A 32 3.77 -9.20 -10.06
CA PHE A 32 2.59 -8.75 -9.31
C PHE A 32 2.14 -9.79 -8.29
N SER A 33 2.09 -11.06 -8.67
CA SER A 33 1.72 -12.14 -7.77
C SER A 33 2.68 -12.27 -6.58
N ALA A 34 3.98 -12.07 -6.79
CA ALA A 34 4.97 -12.09 -5.72
C ALA A 34 4.78 -10.92 -4.74
N ILE A 35 4.43 -9.73 -5.23
CA ILE A 35 4.03 -8.59 -4.40
C ILE A 35 2.80 -8.94 -3.57
N LEU A 36 1.74 -9.49 -4.18
CA LEU A 36 0.50 -9.83 -3.45
C LEU A 36 0.74 -10.87 -2.35
N CYS A 37 1.60 -11.86 -2.62
CA CYS A 37 1.99 -12.86 -1.64
C CYS A 37 2.98 -12.35 -0.58
N GLY A 38 3.44 -11.10 -0.68
CA GLY A 38 4.40 -10.50 0.25
C GLY A 38 5.83 -11.04 0.13
N THR A 39 6.14 -11.85 -0.89
CA THR A 39 7.48 -12.41 -1.12
C THR A 39 8.41 -11.41 -1.82
N THR A 40 7.86 -10.34 -2.39
CA THR A 40 8.60 -9.24 -3.02
C THR A 40 8.10 -7.91 -2.48
N LYS A 41 9.01 -6.95 -2.30
CA LYS A 41 8.65 -5.59 -1.88
C LYS A 41 7.93 -4.84 -2.98
N LEU A 42 6.88 -4.09 -2.63
CA LEU A 42 6.18 -3.20 -3.56
C LEU A 42 7.09 -2.02 -3.94
N PRO A 43 7.47 -1.83 -5.21
CA PRO A 43 8.21 -0.65 -5.64
C PRO A 43 7.33 0.60 -5.62
N GLU A 44 7.94 1.77 -5.37
CA GLU A 44 7.21 3.04 -5.34
C GLU A 44 6.55 3.37 -6.68
N GLU A 45 7.20 3.10 -7.81
CA GLU A 45 6.61 3.32 -9.14
C GLU A 45 5.41 2.40 -9.42
N THR A 46 5.43 1.18 -8.87
CA THR A 46 4.26 0.29 -8.94
C THR A 46 3.14 0.80 -8.04
N LEU A 47 3.44 1.27 -6.83
CA LEU A 47 2.46 1.91 -5.94
C LEU A 47 1.80 3.10 -6.62
N LYS A 48 2.58 4.01 -7.22
CA LYS A 48 2.08 5.17 -7.97
C LYS A 48 1.16 4.77 -9.10
N THR A 49 1.55 3.73 -9.85
CA THR A 49 0.75 3.26 -10.97
C THR A 49 -0.55 2.61 -10.50
N MET A 50 -0.51 1.88 -9.38
CA MET A 50 -1.71 1.34 -8.73
C MET A 50 -2.65 2.46 -8.31
N LEU A 51 -2.18 3.45 -7.55
CA LEU A 51 -3.01 4.59 -7.10
C LEU A 51 -3.57 5.41 -8.26
N LYS A 52 -2.78 5.58 -9.34
CA LYS A 52 -3.20 6.36 -10.51
C LYS A 52 -4.22 5.66 -11.39
N ARG A 53 -4.06 4.34 -11.59
CA ARG A 53 -4.85 3.59 -12.58
C ARG A 53 -6.01 2.83 -11.97
N LEU A 54 -5.84 2.35 -10.75
CA LEU A 54 -6.86 1.61 -10.03
C LEU A 54 -7.64 2.58 -9.15
N ASP A 55 -8.94 2.32 -9.01
CA ASP A 55 -9.86 3.15 -8.23
C ASP A 55 -9.69 2.88 -6.73
N PHE A 56 -8.53 3.28 -6.20
CA PHE A 56 -8.28 3.39 -4.78
C PHE A 56 -8.72 4.77 -4.32
N SER A 57 -9.53 4.80 -3.25
CA SER A 57 -9.97 6.05 -2.64
C SER A 57 -10.18 5.86 -1.14
N GLY A 58 -10.13 6.97 -0.39
CA GLY A 58 -10.44 7.00 1.03
C GLY A 58 -9.56 6.04 1.85
N CYS A 59 -10.19 5.05 2.49
CA CYS A 59 -9.49 4.10 3.37
C CYS A 59 -8.55 3.15 2.61
N ASP A 60 -8.88 2.77 1.37
CA ASP A 60 -8.10 1.77 0.64
C ASP A 60 -6.78 2.36 0.13
N GLU A 61 -6.82 3.61 -0.33
CA GLU A 61 -5.62 4.39 -0.68
C GLU A 61 -4.69 4.55 0.52
N ARG A 62 -5.23 5.01 1.66
CA ARG A 62 -4.47 5.13 2.91
C ARG A 62 -3.85 3.82 3.35
N TRP A 63 -4.61 2.73 3.26
CA TRP A 63 -4.14 1.39 3.61
C TRP A 63 -2.97 0.95 2.71
N LEU A 64 -3.07 1.18 1.40
CA LEU A 64 -2.05 0.79 0.44
C LEU A 64 -0.74 1.57 0.65
N ILE A 65 -0.83 2.87 0.94
CA ILE A 65 0.33 3.72 1.29
C ILE A 65 0.97 3.24 2.60
N ALA A 66 0.15 2.98 3.63
CA ALA A 66 0.62 2.46 4.91
C ALA A 66 1.33 1.10 4.76
N TYR A 67 0.80 0.21 3.91
CA TYR A 67 1.41 -1.07 3.59
C TYR A 67 2.81 -0.88 2.97
N PHE A 68 2.93 0.02 1.99
CA PHE A 68 4.22 0.33 1.36
C PHE A 68 5.24 0.82 2.39
N ILE A 69 4.86 1.77 3.26
CA ILE A 69 5.76 2.33 4.27
C ILE A 69 6.26 1.22 5.22
N ARG A 70 5.35 0.38 5.72
CA ARG A 70 5.69 -0.74 6.63
C ARG A 70 6.66 -1.73 6.00
N GLN A 71 6.48 -2.07 4.73
CA GLN A 71 7.32 -3.06 4.06
C GLN A 71 8.68 -2.49 3.60
N SER A 72 8.69 -1.23 3.17
CA SER A 72 9.87 -0.59 2.59
C SER A 72 10.73 0.16 3.61
N GLY A 73 10.14 0.60 4.72
CA GLY A 73 10.75 1.55 5.66
C GLY A 73 10.93 2.96 5.09
N LYS A 74 10.27 3.26 3.96
CA LYS A 74 10.44 4.51 3.22
C LYS A 74 9.12 5.27 3.12
N ILE A 75 9.22 6.60 3.19
CA ILE A 75 8.11 7.49 2.88
C ILE A 75 8.09 7.71 1.35
N PRO A 76 6.99 7.43 0.64
CA PRO A 76 6.89 7.64 -0.79
C PRO A 76 6.72 9.14 -1.07
N LEU A 77 7.83 9.90 -1.07
CA LEU A 77 7.82 11.36 -1.19
C LEU A 77 7.13 11.85 -2.47
N SER A 78 7.15 11.03 -3.53
CA SER A 78 6.47 11.37 -4.78
C SER A 78 4.94 11.38 -4.69
N LEU A 79 4.37 10.87 -3.59
CA LEU A 79 2.94 10.89 -3.30
C LEU A 79 2.51 12.05 -2.39
N LEU A 80 3.45 12.86 -1.87
CA LEU A 80 3.17 14.04 -1.03
C LEU A 80 2.49 15.21 -1.78
N THR A 81 1.93 14.94 -2.95
CA THR A 81 1.33 15.94 -3.84
C THR A 81 -0.15 16.19 -3.56
N SER A 82 -0.81 15.39 -2.71
CA SER A 82 -2.20 15.59 -2.27
C SER A 82 -2.33 15.52 -0.75
N ALA A 83 -3.26 16.29 -0.19
CA ALA A 83 -3.52 16.35 1.26
C ALA A 83 -3.91 14.98 1.83
N GLU A 84 -4.71 14.20 1.10
CA GLU A 84 -5.14 12.84 1.51
C GLU A 84 -3.95 11.87 1.65
N ASN A 85 -2.92 12.01 0.81
CA ASN A 85 -1.70 11.21 0.92
C ASN A 85 -0.82 11.63 2.10
N VAL A 86 -0.82 12.92 2.44
CA VAL A 86 -0.12 13.43 3.63
C VAL A 86 -0.77 12.90 4.90
N GLU A 87 -2.11 12.89 4.99
CA GLU A 87 -2.84 12.31 6.13
C GLU A 87 -2.48 10.83 6.33
N ALA A 88 -2.48 10.03 5.25
CA ALA A 88 -2.09 8.61 5.30
C ALA A 88 -0.68 8.39 5.91
N ILE A 89 0.26 9.27 5.53
CA ILE A 89 1.66 9.21 5.95
C ILE A 89 1.77 9.62 7.43
N VAL A 90 1.07 10.70 7.82
CA VAL A 90 1.05 11.19 9.21
C VAL A 90 0.40 10.18 10.14
N ASP A 91 -0.74 9.58 9.77
CA ASP A 91 -1.42 8.55 10.57
C ASP A 91 -0.54 7.32 10.81
N ASN A 92 0.20 6.87 9.78
CA ASN A 92 1.13 5.76 9.91
C ASN A 92 2.30 6.11 10.86
N ALA A 93 2.89 7.30 10.69
CA ALA A 93 3.96 7.78 11.55
C ALA A 93 3.49 7.92 13.01
N ALA A 94 2.29 8.46 13.24
CA ALA A 94 1.68 8.60 14.56
C ALA A 94 1.45 7.24 15.22
N GLY A 95 0.94 6.25 14.48
CA GLY A 95 0.77 4.88 14.98
C GLY A 95 2.09 4.25 15.45
N ASN A 96 3.16 4.38 14.66
CA ASN A 96 4.47 3.84 15.02
C ASN A 96 5.07 4.52 16.26
N ILE A 97 4.87 5.83 16.43
CA ILE A 97 5.33 6.59 17.61
C ILE A 97 4.57 6.14 18.87
N ILE A 98 3.26 5.94 18.78
CA ILE A 98 2.44 5.46 19.90
C ILE A 98 2.88 4.06 20.34
N GLU A 99 3.13 3.16 19.39
CA GLU A 99 3.61 1.80 19.68
C GLU A 99 4.98 1.81 20.38
N LEU A 100 5.92 2.63 19.90
CA LEU A 100 7.23 2.81 20.54
C LEU A 100 7.10 3.37 21.97
N TYR A 101 6.24 4.37 22.19
CA TYR A 101 6.00 4.92 23.52
C TYR A 101 5.50 3.86 24.52
N TYR A 102 4.55 3.02 24.11
CA TYR A 102 4.06 1.94 24.98
C TYR A 102 5.09 0.85 25.21
N LEU A 103 5.93 0.53 24.22
CA LEU A 103 7.05 -0.39 24.39
C LEU A 103 8.06 0.16 25.40
N GLU A 104 8.49 1.40 25.27
CA GLU A 104 9.42 2.05 26.22
C GLU A 104 8.86 2.10 27.64
N LYS A 105 7.56 2.37 27.79
CA LYS A 105 6.87 2.37 29.08
C LYS A 105 6.71 0.96 29.68
N SER A 106 6.72 -0.09 28.86
CA SER A 106 6.64 -1.48 29.34
C SER A 106 7.98 -2.04 29.83
N ILE A 107 9.08 -1.39 29.47
CA ILE A 107 10.46 -1.80 29.78
C ILE A 107 11.03 -1.02 30.97
N ASN A 108 10.43 0.13 31.32
CA ASN A 108 10.76 0.96 32.49
C ASN A 108 9.71 0.84 33.59
#